data_AF-A0A5C7J242-F1
#
_entry.id   AF-A0A5C7J242-F1
#
_cell.length_a   1.000
_cell.length_b   1.000
_cell.length_c   1.000
_cell.angle_alpha   90.00
_cell.angle_beta   90.00
_cell.angle_gamma   90.00
#
_symmetry.space_group_name_H-M   'P 1'
#
loop_
_entity.id
_entity.type
_entity.pdbx_description
1 polymer ?
#
loop_
_entity_poly.entity_id
_entity_poly.type
_entity_poly.pdbx_seq_one_letter_code
_entity_poly.pdbx_strand_id
1 'polypeptide(L)'
;MKIAVEGFMHGDLDKVYKTIKYIENTRNIEIDLLLCCGDFEAVRNERDMDSLNAPPKYREMKSFWKYYSGEEVAPVPTIFIGGNHEASNYLWEL
;
A
#
# COMPACT_ATOMS: atom_id res chain seq x y z
N MET A 1 -22.28 1.13 -3.62
CA MET A 1 -21.02 0.66 -3.02
C MET A 1 -20.24 -0.12 -4.05
N LYS A 2 -19.06 0.35 -4.43
CA LYS A 2 -18.10 -0.29 -5.34
C LYS A 2 -16.78 -0.44 -4.58
N ILE A 3 -16.29 -1.68 -4.51
CA ILE A 3 -15.08 -2.03 -3.75
C ILE A 3 -14.02 -2.47 -4.75
N ALA A 4 -12.86 -1.83 -4.72
CA ALA A 4 -11.68 -2.29 -5.41
C ALA A 4 -10.98 -3.36 -4.58
N VAL A 5 -10.49 -4.41 -5.22
CA VAL A 5 -9.74 -5.49 -4.58
C VAL A 5 -8.39 -5.60 -5.28
N GLU A 6 -7.33 -5.39 -4.52
CA GLU A 6 -5.94 -5.57 -4.92
C GLU A 6 -5.38 -6.82 -4.25
N GLY A 7 -4.65 -7.63 -5.02
CA GLY A 7 -4.04 -8.86 -4.51
C GLY A 7 -2.85 -8.52 -3.62
N PHE A 8 -1.70 -8.31 -4.26
CA PHE A 8 -0.43 -8.00 -3.61
C PHE A 8 0.02 -6.59 -4.01
N MET A 9 0.17 -5.69 -3.04
CA MET A 9 0.48 -4.27 -3.32
C MET A 9 1.95 -4.08 -3.71
N HIS A 10 2.85 -4.87 -3.15
CA HIS A 10 4.30 -4.72 -3.25
C HIS A 10 4.80 -3.28 -2.99
N GLY A 11 4.17 -2.60 -2.03
CA GLY A 11 4.47 -1.22 -1.64
C GLY A 11 4.15 -0.14 -2.68
N ASP A 12 3.61 -0.48 -3.85
CA ASP A 12 3.35 0.44 -4.97
C ASP A 12 1.98 1.18 -4.87
N LEU A 13 1.67 1.73 -3.69
CA LEU A 13 0.44 2.48 -3.41
C LEU A 13 0.18 3.60 -4.43
N ASP A 14 1.21 4.37 -4.81
CA ASP A 14 1.08 5.44 -5.81
C ASP A 14 0.48 4.93 -7.13
N LYS A 15 0.88 3.74 -7.57
CA LYS A 15 0.44 3.14 -8.83
C LYS A 15 -1.00 2.65 -8.72
N VAL A 16 -1.35 2.00 -7.60
CA VAL A 16 -2.70 1.51 -7.35
C VAL A 16 -3.68 2.67 -7.22
N TYR A 17 -3.34 3.71 -6.45
CA TYR A 17 -4.19 4.90 -6.30
C TYR A 17 -4.36 5.68 -7.61
N LYS A 18 -3.30 5.83 -8.43
CA LYS A 18 -3.42 6.39 -9.78
C LYS A 18 -4.34 5.56 -10.67
N THR A 19 -4.29 4.23 -10.55
CA THR A 19 -5.15 3.31 -11.31
C THR A 19 -6.62 3.44 -10.89
N ILE A 20 -6.89 3.54 -9.58
CA ILE A 20 -8.22 3.81 -9.04
C ILE A 20 -8.77 5.11 -9.63
N LYS A 21 -8.03 6.22 -9.54
CA LYS A 21 -8.46 7.51 -10.10
C LYS A 21 -8.69 7.45 -11.60
N TYR A 22 -7.84 6.75 -12.34
CA TYR A 22 -8.04 6.53 -13.77
C TYR A 22 -9.35 5.78 -14.06
N ILE A 23 -9.67 4.73 -13.31
CA ILE A 23 -10.90 3.95 -13.47
C ILE A 23 -12.14 4.78 -13.12
N GLU A 24 -12.09 5.52 -12.01
CA GLU A 24 -13.16 6.42 -11.58
C GLU A 24 -13.51 7.43 -12.68
N ASN A 25 -12.49 8.12 -13.21
CA ASN A 25 -12.64 9.10 -14.28
C ASN A 25 -13.14 8.48 -15.59
N THR A 26 -12.55 7.34 -15.99
CA THR A 26 -12.87 6.71 -17.29
C THR A 26 -14.28 6.13 -17.32
N ARG A 27 -14.74 5.57 -16.19
CA ARG A 27 -16.05 4.91 -16.10
C ARG A 27 -17.13 5.79 -15.49
N ASN A 28 -16.78 7.01 -15.07
CA ASN A 28 -17.65 7.91 -14.31
C ASN A 28 -18.29 7.18 -13.11
N ILE A 29 -17.44 6.53 -12.32
CA ILE A 29 -17.80 5.82 -11.10
C ILE A 29 -16.98 6.33 -9.93
N GLU A 30 -17.46 6.08 -8.72
CA GLU A 30 -16.73 6.28 -7.48
C GLU A 30 -16.42 4.91 -6.87
N ILE A 31 -15.21 4.75 -6.33
CA ILE A 31 -14.77 3.59 -5.57
C ILE A 31 -14.79 3.97 -4.10
N ASP A 32 -15.61 3.27 -3.32
CA ASP A 32 -15.86 3.61 -1.91
C ASP A 32 -14.78 3.05 -0.96
N LEU A 33 -14.09 1.99 -1.39
CA LEU A 33 -13.14 1.24 -0.56
C LEU A 33 -12.13 0.48 -1.42
N LEU A 34 -10.88 0.44 -0.98
CA LEU A 34 -9.85 -0.47 -1.47
C LEU A 34 -9.58 -1.55 -0.41
N LEU A 35 -9.67 -2.81 -0.81
CA LEU A 35 -9.20 -3.97 -0.05
C LEU A 35 -7.87 -4.45 -0.63
N CYS A 36 -6.83 -4.51 0.19
CA CYS A 36 -5.55 -5.10 -0.16
C CYS A 36 -5.37 -6.43 0.59
N CYS A 37 -5.15 -7.50 -0.18
CA CYS A 37 -5.16 -8.87 0.34
C CYS A 37 -3.78 -9.37 0.82
N GLY A 38 -2.76 -8.51 0.86
CA GLY A 38 -1.42 -8.87 1.32
C GLY A 38 -0.32 -8.02 0.69
N ASP A 39 0.88 -8.21 1.21
CA ASP A 39 2.13 -7.53 0.78
C ASP A 39 1.91 -6.04 0.58
N PHE A 40 1.32 -5.40 1.60
CA PHE A 40 1.09 -3.96 1.60
C PHE A 40 2.41 -3.19 1.72
N GLU A 41 3.39 -3.77 2.42
CA GLU A 41 4.74 -3.28 2.63
C GLU A 41 4.76 -1.89 3.30
N ALA A 42 4.22 -1.81 4.53
CA ALA A 42 4.08 -0.57 5.32
C ALA A 42 5.42 0.02 5.83
N VAL A 43 6.40 0.23 4.94
CA VAL A 43 7.73 0.74 5.25
C VAL A 43 7.69 2.25 5.47
N ARG A 44 7.97 2.70 6.70
CA ARG A 44 7.99 4.13 7.06
C ARG A 44 9.33 4.79 6.78
N ASN A 45 10.42 4.03 6.95
CA ASN A 45 11.80 4.50 6.82
C ASN A 45 12.77 3.33 6.60
N GLU A 46 14.06 3.63 6.42
CA GLU A 46 15.10 2.63 6.15
C GLU A 46 15.23 1.53 7.22
N ARG A 47 14.88 1.79 8.49
CA ARG A 47 14.98 0.75 9.54
C ARG A 47 13.92 -0.33 9.40
N ASP A 48 12.75 0.02 8.88
CA ASP A 48 11.68 -0.96 8.64
C ASP A 48 12.10 -1.97 7.56
N MET A 49 13.01 -1.59 6.65
CA MET A 49 13.56 -2.46 5.61
C MET A 49 14.28 -3.70 6.15
N ASP A 50 14.82 -3.62 7.37
CA ASP A 50 15.49 -4.76 8.00
C ASP A 50 14.52 -5.87 8.40
N SER A 51 13.25 -5.52 8.61
CA SER A 51 12.18 -6.47 8.92
C SER A 51 11.55 -7.12 7.68
N LEU A 52 11.81 -6.59 6.48
CA LEU A 52 11.28 -7.15 5.25
C LEU A 52 11.93 -8.51 4.94
N ASN A 53 11.09 -9.52 4.77
CA ASN A 53 11.50 -10.85 4.33
C ASN A 53 11.74 -10.88 2.81
N ALA A 54 12.77 -10.17 2.34
CA ALA A 54 13.23 -10.16 0.96
C ALA A 54 14.76 -10.06 0.89
N PRO A 55 15.43 -10.58 -0.15
CA PRO A 55 16.86 -10.37 -0.34
C PRO A 55 17.21 -8.87 -0.40
N PRO A 56 18.32 -8.41 0.24
CA PRO A 56 18.64 -6.98 0.32
C PRO A 56 18.67 -6.23 -1.01
N LYS A 57 19.05 -6.89 -2.10
CA LYS A 57 19.08 -6.30 -3.45
C LYS A 57 17.70 -5.99 -4.06
N TYR A 58 16.61 -6.50 -3.49
CA TYR A 58 15.23 -6.30 -3.95
C TYR A 58 14.40 -5.45 -2.98
N ARG A 59 15.02 -4.98 -1.89
CA ARG A 59 14.39 -4.16 -0.86
C ARG A 59 14.33 -2.71 -1.35
N GLU A 60 13.12 -2.17 -1.47
CA GLU A 60 12.87 -0.77 -1.82
C GLU A 60 11.84 -0.17 -0.86
N MET A 61 11.98 1.10 -0.46
CA MET A 61 10.97 1.73 0.43
C MET A 61 9.62 1.96 -0.25
N LYS A 62 9.58 1.91 -1.59
CA LYS A 62 8.40 2.17 -2.41
C LYS A 62 7.70 3.48 -2.02
N SER A 63 6.40 3.43 -1.69
CA SER A 63 5.58 4.63 -1.58
C SER A 63 4.88 4.83 -0.23
N PHE A 64 4.79 3.82 0.64
CA PHE A 64 4.05 3.95 1.91
C PHE A 64 4.54 5.10 2.81
N TRP A 65 5.86 5.33 2.88
CA TRP A 65 6.46 6.40 3.69
C TRP A 65 5.90 7.80 3.38
N LYS A 66 5.43 8.07 2.16
CA LYS A 66 4.79 9.34 1.77
C LYS A 66 3.45 9.53 2.46
N TYR A 67 2.64 8.47 2.50
CA TYR A 67 1.35 8.47 3.16
C TYR A 67 1.49 8.49 4.68
N TYR A 68 2.50 7.79 5.21
CA TYR A 68 2.81 7.81 6.64
C TYR A 68 3.27 9.18 7.14
N SER A 69 4.12 9.86 6.37
CA SER A 69 4.64 11.19 6.72
C SER A 69 3.63 12.32 6.51
N GLY A 70 2.53 12.07 5.79
CA GLY A 70 1.53 13.07 5.41
C GLY A 70 1.93 13.91 4.19
N GLU A 71 3.00 13.53 3.47
CA GLU A 71 3.35 14.12 2.17
C GLU A 71 2.25 13.84 1.13
N GLU A 72 1.64 12.65 1.22
CA GLU A 72 0.51 12.24 0.37
C GLU A 72 -0.67 11.78 1.21
N VAL A 73 -1.88 11.88 0.65
CA VAL A 73 -3.12 11.42 1.29
C VAL A 73 -3.75 10.33 0.45
N ALA A 74 -4.08 9.20 1.09
CA ALA A 74 -4.76 8.10 0.41
C ALA A 74 -6.12 8.61 -0.15
N PRO A 75 -6.38 8.47 -1.45
CA PRO A 75 -7.56 9.07 -2.07
C PRO A 75 -8.86 8.29 -1.85
N VAL A 76 -8.75 7.10 -1.23
CA VAL A 76 -9.86 6.20 -0.92
C VAL A 76 -9.52 5.48 0.38
N PRO A 77 -10.50 5.24 1.28
CA PRO A 77 -10.30 4.35 2.42
C PRO A 77 -9.66 3.04 1.98
N THR A 78 -8.58 2.63 2.64
CA THR A 78 -7.82 1.43 2.29
C THR A 78 -7.72 0.54 3.52
N ILE A 79 -8.23 -0.69 3.40
CA ILE A 79 -8.09 -1.73 4.42
C ILE A 79 -7.18 -2.80 3.84
N PHE A 80 -6.21 -3.25 4.63
CA PHE A 80 -5.30 -4.29 4.22
C PHE A 80 -5.13 -5.35 5.31
N ILE A 81 -4.67 -6.52 4.89
CA ILE A 81 -4.11 -7.56 5.76
C ILE A 81 -2.63 -7.73 5.43
N GLY A 82 -1.83 -8.18 6.40
CA GLY A 82 -0.42 -8.45 6.16
C GLY A 82 -0.20 -9.66 5.25
N GLY A 83 0.80 -9.58 4.37
CA GLY A 83 1.35 -10.70 3.62
C GLY A 83 2.66 -11.23 4.20
N ASN A 84 3.54 -11.73 3.34
CA ASN A 84 4.84 -12.28 3.73
C ASN A 84 6.02 -11.31 3.47
N HIS A 85 5.81 -10.21 2.75
CA HIS A 85 6.81 -9.15 2.49
C HIS A 85 6.53 -7.88 3.29
N GLU A 86 6.21 -7.99 4.57
CA GLU A 86 5.77 -6.84 5.37
C GLU A 86 6.87 -6.20 6.21
N ALA A 87 6.72 -4.89 6.45
CA ALA A 87 7.39 -4.18 7.54
C ALA A 87 6.85 -4.68 8.88
N SER A 88 7.21 -5.93 9.23
CA SER A 88 6.56 -6.70 10.28
C SER A 88 6.77 -6.09 11.66
N ASN A 89 7.86 -5.34 11.84
CA ASN A 89 8.11 -4.57 13.05
C ASN A 89 7.01 -3.50 13.27
N TYR A 90 6.64 -2.77 12.22
CA TYR A 90 5.60 -1.75 12.32
C TYR A 90 4.23 -2.37 12.51
N LEU A 91 3.89 -3.43 11.78
CA LEU A 91 2.58 -4.09 11.93
C LEU A 91 2.36 -4.72 13.30
N TRP A 92 3.44 -5.02 14.04
CA TRP A 92 3.37 -5.52 15.42
C TRP A 92 3.19 -4.41 16.47
N GLU A 93 3.56 -3.17 16.14
CA GLU A 93 3.45 -2.00 17.03
C GLU A 93 2.03 -1.40 17.05
N LEU A 94 1.18 -1.73 16.06
CA LEU A 94 -0.19 -1.23 15.89
C LEU A 94 -1.21 -2.06 16.68
#